data_AF-A0A060Z3X1-F1
#
_entry.id   AF-A0A060Z3X1-F1
#
_cell.length_a   1.000
_cell.length_b   1.000
_cell.length_c   1.000
_cell.angle_alpha   90.00
_cell.angle_beta   90.00
_cell.angle_gamma   90.00
#
_symmetry.space_group_name_H-M   'P 1'
#
loop_
_entity.id
_entity.type
_entity.pdbx_description
1 polymer ?
#
loop_
_entity_poly.entity_id
_entity_poly.type
_entity_poly.pdbx_seq_one_letter_code
_entity_poly.pdbx_strand_id
1 'polypeptide(L)'
;MSGKERIDVFPSRMAQTIMKARLKGAQTGRNLLKKKADALSMRFRQILRKIIETKTLMGEVMREAAFSLAEAKFAAGDFSTTVIQNVNKAKVKVRAKKDNVAG
;
A
#
# COMPACT_ATOMS: atom_id res chain seq x y z
N MET A 1 -21.98 26.35 -27.19
CA MET A 1 -21.29 25.58 -26.12
C MET A 1 -22.05 24.31 -25.66
N SER A 2 -23.24 23.97 -26.18
CA SER A 2 -24.11 22.92 -25.57
C SER A 2 -24.06 21.51 -26.23
N GLY A 3 -23.33 21.34 -27.35
CA GLY A 3 -23.33 20.06 -28.08
C GLY A 3 -22.55 18.91 -27.43
N LYS A 4 -21.68 19.18 -26.44
CA LYS A 4 -20.82 18.15 -25.81
C LYS A 4 -21.33 17.66 -24.45
N GLU A 5 -22.42 18.23 -23.93
CA GLU A 5 -22.94 17.92 -22.59
C GLU A 5 -23.94 16.75 -22.59
N ARG A 6 -24.40 16.32 -23.77
CA ARG A 6 -25.40 15.27 -23.96
C ARG A 6 -24.90 14.26 -24.98
N ILE A 7 -25.41 13.03 -24.86
CA ILE A 7 -25.09 11.98 -25.83
C ILE A 7 -25.92 12.25 -27.08
N ASP A 8 -25.26 12.32 -28.23
CA ASP A 8 -25.91 12.47 -29.53
C ASP A 8 -26.71 11.20 -29.87
N VAL A 9 -28.00 11.22 -29.55
CA VAL A 9 -28.95 10.13 -29.83
C VAL A 9 -30.24 10.72 -30.38
N PHE A 10 -30.77 10.14 -31.45
CA PHE A 10 -32.05 10.55 -32.00
C PHE A 10 -33.18 10.33 -30.97
N PRO A 11 -34.02 11.35 -30.69
CA PRO A 11 -35.10 11.23 -29.71
C PRO A 11 -36.15 10.18 -30.13
N SER A 12 -36.16 9.04 -29.45
CA SER A 12 -37.16 7.97 -29.64
C SER A 12 -37.48 7.29 -28.32
N ARG A 13 -38.64 6.61 -28.23
CA ARG A 13 -39.01 5.82 -27.03
C ARG A 13 -37.97 4.74 -26.72
N MET A 14 -37.40 4.11 -27.75
CA MET A 14 -36.31 3.14 -27.59
C MET A 14 -35.05 3.79 -27.01
N ALA A 15 -34.64 4.95 -27.54
CA ALA A 15 -33.50 5.70 -27.02
C ALA A 15 -33.69 6.08 -25.53
N GLN A 16 -34.89 6.47 -25.13
CA GLN A 16 -35.19 6.78 -23.73
C GLN A 16 -34.97 5.56 -22.81
N THR A 17 -35.42 4.38 -23.22
CA THR A 17 -35.22 3.13 -22.45
C THR A 17 -33.73 2.79 -22.32
N ILE A 18 -32.96 2.92 -23.42
CA ILE A 18 -31.51 2.68 -23.40
C ILE A 18 -30.81 3.68 -22.47
N MET A 19 -31.16 4.97 -22.54
CA MET A 19 -30.55 5.99 -21.67
C MET A 19 -30.88 5.75 -20.19
N LYS A 20 -32.11 5.33 -19.85
CA LYS A 20 -32.49 4.96 -18.48
C LYS A 20 -31.68 3.76 -17.98
N ALA A 21 -31.51 2.72 -18.81
CA ALA A 21 -30.69 1.56 -18.46
C ALA A 21 -29.22 1.94 -18.26
N ARG A 22 -28.67 2.78 -19.15
CA ARG A 22 -27.30 3.30 -19.04
C ARG A 22 -27.09 4.12 -17.77
N LEU A 23 -28.04 4.99 -17.44
CA LEU A 23 -28.00 5.78 -16.21
C LEU A 23 -28.00 4.88 -14.97
N LYS A 24 -28.90 3.89 -14.92
CA LYS A 24 -28.97 2.93 -13.80
C LYS A 24 -27.65 2.14 -13.66
N GLY A 25 -27.09 1.64 -14.77
CA GLY A 25 -25.80 0.95 -14.78
C GLY A 25 -24.65 1.83 -14.28
N ALA A 26 -24.61 3.10 -14.70
CA ALA A 26 -23.61 4.07 -14.25
C ALA A 26 -23.75 4.39 -12.74
N GLN A 27 -24.98 4.55 -12.24
CA GLN A 27 -25.24 4.74 -10.82
C GLN A 27 -24.77 3.54 -9.99
N THR A 28 -25.08 2.31 -10.42
CA THR A 28 -24.60 1.10 -9.76
C THR A 28 -23.07 0.98 -9.82
N GLY A 29 -22.46 1.22 -10.99
CA GLY A 29 -21.00 1.19 -11.18
C GLY A 29 -20.28 2.19 -10.28
N ARG A 30 -20.77 3.44 -10.19
CA ARG A 30 -20.24 4.45 -9.26
C ARG A 30 -20.29 3.96 -7.81
N ASN A 31 -21.41 3.37 -7.39
CA ASN A 31 -21.57 2.87 -6.01
C ASN A 31 -20.59 1.72 -5.72
N LEU A 32 -20.37 0.81 -6.66
CA LEU A 32 -19.39 -0.28 -6.54
C LEU A 32 -17.96 0.25 -6.45
N LEU A 33 -17.59 1.18 -7.33
CA LEU A 33 -16.26 1.82 -7.31
C LEU A 33 -16.04 2.63 -6.04
N LYS A 34 -17.07 3.31 -5.53
CA LYS A 34 -16.99 4.05 -4.27
C LYS A 34 -16.72 3.11 -3.09
N LYS A 35 -17.43 1.97 -3.01
CA LYS A 35 -17.17 0.94 -1.99
C LYS A 35 -15.73 0.38 -2.10
N LYS A 36 -15.23 0.14 -3.32
CA LYS A 36 -13.83 -0.28 -3.55
C LYS A 36 -12.83 0.77 -3.03
N ALA A 37 -13.05 2.04 -3.36
CA ALA A 37 -12.21 3.15 -2.91
C ALA A 37 -12.23 3.33 -1.38
N ASP A 38 -13.38 3.11 -0.76
CA ASP A 38 -13.52 3.17 0.71
C ASP A 38 -12.78 2.03 1.39
N ALA A 39 -12.84 0.81 0.85
CA ALA A 39 -12.06 -0.33 1.33
C ALA A 39 -10.54 -0.07 1.23
N LEU A 40 -10.08 0.46 0.09
CA LEU A 40 -8.68 0.86 -0.10
C LEU A 40 -8.26 1.95 0.90
N SER A 41 -9.11 2.96 1.12
CA SER A 41 -8.84 4.04 2.07
C SER A 41 -8.76 3.52 3.51
N MET A 42 -9.63 2.59 3.89
CA MET A 42 -9.58 1.93 5.20
C MET A 42 -8.28 1.13 5.37
N ARG A 43 -7.89 0.33 4.36
CA ARG A 43 -6.64 -0.42 4.42
C ARG A 43 -5.43 0.49 4.50
N PHE A 44 -5.41 1.57 3.73
CA PHE A 44 -4.35 2.57 3.79
C PHE A 44 -4.18 3.13 5.21
N ARG A 45 -5.29 3.51 5.86
CA ARG A 45 -5.27 4.01 7.25
C ARG A 45 -4.77 2.96 8.25
N GLN A 46 -5.16 1.69 8.08
CA GLN A 46 -4.66 0.59 8.92
C GLN A 46 -3.16 0.39 8.74
N ILE A 47 -2.66 0.38 7.49
CA ILE A 47 -1.23 0.27 7.19
C ILE A 47 -0.47 1.44 7.78
N LEU A 48 -1.00 2.66 7.66
CA LEU A 48 -0.35 3.85 8.23
C LEU A 48 -0.19 3.76 9.74
N ARG A 49 -1.24 3.33 10.47
CA ARG A 49 -1.15 3.11 11.92
C ARG A 49 -0.07 2.08 12.26
N LYS A 50 -0.10 0.93 11.57
CA LYS A 50 0.89 -0.13 11.76
C LYS A 50 2.31 0.33 11.46
N ILE A 51 2.52 1.18 10.44
CA ILE A 51 3.84 1.76 10.12
C ILE A 51 4.34 2.63 11.28
N ILE A 52 3.48 3.46 11.86
CA ILE A 52 3.87 4.34 12.98
C ILE A 52 4.24 3.49 14.21
N GLU A 53 3.41 2.52 14.59
CA GLU A 53 3.67 1.60 15.71
C GLU A 53 4.95 0.77 15.50
N THR A 54 5.16 0.27 14.28
CA THR A 54 6.36 -0.51 13.96
C THR A 54 7.60 0.38 13.98
N LYS A 55 7.50 1.64 13.55
CA LYS A 55 8.61 2.59 13.58
C LYS A 55 9.03 2.94 15.00
N THR A 56 8.08 3.11 15.92
CA THR A 56 8.40 3.36 17.34
C THR A 56 9.07 2.13 17.97
N LEU A 57 8.51 0.93 17.75
CA LEU A 57 9.09 -0.33 18.22
C LEU A 57 10.51 -0.54 17.66
N MET A 58 10.71 -0.26 16.38
CA MET A 58 12.03 -0.35 15.74
C MET A 58 13.07 0.53 16.44
N GLY A 59 12.68 1.70 16.95
CA GLY A 59 13.57 2.57 17.71
C GLY A 59 14.06 1.94 19.02
N GLU A 60 13.20 1.18 19.71
CA GLU A 60 13.55 0.45 20.94
C GLU A 60 14.49 -0.71 20.62
N VAL A 61 14.14 -1.52 19.63
CA VAL A 61 14.96 -2.67 19.19
C VAL A 61 16.35 -2.21 18.73
N MET A 62 16.43 -1.09 18.00
CA MET A 62 17.71 -0.54 17.56
C MET A 62 18.55 0.00 18.73
N ARG A 63 17.91 0.56 19.76
CA ARG A 63 18.60 1.02 20.97
C ARG A 63 19.21 -0.16 21.73
N GLU A 64 18.44 -1.23 21.92
CA GLU A 64 18.92 -2.46 22.54
C GLU A 64 20.08 -3.08 21.74
N ALA A 65 19.93 -3.20 20.41
CA ALA A 65 20.98 -3.72 19.55
C ALA A 65 22.27 -2.88 19.61
N ALA A 66 22.16 -1.55 19.67
CA ALA A 66 23.32 -0.67 19.83
C ALA A 66 24.00 -0.86 21.19
N PHE A 67 23.23 -1.11 22.25
CA PHE A 67 23.75 -1.41 23.58
C PHE A 67 24.48 -2.76 23.59
N SER A 68 23.88 -3.82 23.05
CA SER A 68 24.54 -5.13 22.92
C SER A 68 25.82 -5.06 22.08
N LEU A 69 25.86 -4.20 21.05
CA LEU A 69 27.07 -3.95 20.28
C LEU A 69 28.16 -3.30 21.15
N ALA A 70 27.80 -2.37 22.03
CA ALA A 70 28.73 -1.75 22.97
C ALA A 70 29.29 -2.77 23.97
N GLU A 71 28.46 -3.66 24.52
CA GLU A 71 28.89 -4.77 25.37
C GLU A 71 29.88 -5.69 24.64
N ALA A 72 29.57 -6.06 23.39
CA ALA A 72 30.45 -6.88 22.57
C ALA A 72 31.79 -6.19 22.32
N LYS A 73 31.78 -4.88 22.03
CA LYS A 73 33.02 -4.08 21.85
C LYS A 73 33.82 -3.97 23.14
N PHE A 74 33.15 -3.86 24.29
CA PHE A 74 33.82 -3.84 25.59
C PHE A 74 34.51 -5.18 25.88
N ALA A 75 33.85 -6.30 25.60
CA ALA A 75 34.38 -7.63 25.88
C ALA A 75 35.48 -8.08 24.89
N ALA A 76 35.35 -7.77 23.60
CA ALA A 76 36.20 -8.30 22.53
C ALA A 76 37.09 -7.27 21.82
N GLY A 77 37.00 -5.99 22.18
CA GLY A 77 37.67 -4.89 21.48
C GLY A 77 37.00 -4.53 20.16
N ASP A 78 37.71 -3.80 19.28
CA ASP A 78 37.16 -3.39 17.99
C ASP A 78 37.28 -4.49 16.93
N PHE A 79 36.18 -5.19 16.68
CA PHE A 79 36.05 -6.23 15.65
C PHE A 79 35.41 -5.71 14.35
N SER A 80 35.13 -4.42 14.23
CA SER A 80 34.37 -3.85 13.12
C SER A 80 35.06 -4.04 11.76
N THR A 81 36.37 -3.79 11.69
CA THR A 81 37.18 -3.95 10.48
C THR A 81 37.17 -5.39 9.97
N THR A 82 37.38 -6.36 10.86
CA THR A 82 37.34 -7.79 10.55
C THR A 82 35.98 -8.23 10.01
N VAL A 83 34.89 -7.76 10.61
CA VAL A 83 33.53 -8.09 10.14
C VAL A 83 33.25 -7.48 8.76
N ILE A 84 33.67 -6.24 8.52
CA ILE A 84 33.47 -5.55 7.24
C ILE A 84 34.30 -6.18 6.11
N GLN A 85 35.53 -6.61 6.42
CA GLN A 85 36.43 -7.23 5.43
C GLN A 85 36.00 -8.66 5.09
N ASN A 86 35.47 -9.42 6.05
CA ASN A 86 35.09 -10.83 5.88
C ASN A 86 33.63 -11.02 5.42
N VAL A 87 33.16 -10.23 4.46
CA VAL A 87 31.83 -10.39 3.84
C VAL A 87 31.96 -11.02 2.45
N ASN A 88 31.28 -12.15 2.22
CA ASN A 88 31.28 -12.83 0.91
C ASN A 88 29.86 -12.96 0.32
N LYS A 89 29.00 -13.78 0.95
CA LYS A 89 27.61 -14.00 0.49
C LYS A 89 26.63 -13.63 1.59
N ALA A 90 25.49 -13.06 1.19
CA ALA A 90 24.40 -12.77 2.12
C ALA A 90 23.79 -14.07 2.68
N LYS A 91 23.72 -14.17 4.02
CA LYS A 91 23.05 -15.27 4.74
C LYS A 91 21.53 -15.13 4.69
N VAL A 92 21.01 -13.90 4.77
CA VAL A 92 19.57 -13.60 4.74
C VAL A 92 19.21 -12.95 3.41
N LYS A 93 18.14 -13.43 2.76
CA LYS A 93 17.64 -12.92 1.48
C LYS A 93 16.13 -12.72 1.54
N VAL A 94 15.63 -11.74 0.79
CA VAL A 94 14.19 -11.46 0.65
C VAL A 94 13.68 -11.89 -0.73
N ARG A 95 12.41 -12.30 -0.80
CA ARG A 95 11.72 -12.66 -2.05
C ARG A 95 10.47 -11.81 -2.22
N ALA A 96 10.19 -11.40 -3.45
CA ALA A 96 8.96 -10.68 -3.75
C ALA A 96 7.74 -11.60 -3.66
N LYS A 97 6.63 -11.07 -3.14
CA LYS A 97 5.32 -11.73 -3.09
C LYS A 97 4.25 -10.74 -3.51
N LYS A 98 3.22 -11.22 -4.20
CA LYS A 98 2.02 -10.44 -4.54
C LYS A 98 0.95 -10.65 -3.47
N ASP A 99 0.29 -9.57 -3.07
CA ASP A 99 -0.85 -9.58 -2.14
C ASP A 99 -1.99 -8.77 -2.78
N ASN A 100 -3.20 -9.33 -2.79
CA ASN A 100 -4.37 -8.66 -3.35
C ASN A 100 -5.18 -8.03 -2.22
N VAL A 101 -5.27 -6.69 -2.25
CA VAL A 101 -5.85 -5.91 -1.15
C VAL A 101 -7.34 -5.62 -1.35
N ALA A 102 -7.78 -5.42 -2.59
CA ALA A 102 -9.17 -5.03 -2.85
C ALA A 102 -9.68 -5.49 -4.21
N GLY A 103 -9.32 -6.70 -4.65
CA GLY A 103 -9.76 -7.26 -5.93
C GLY A 103 -8.93 -6.75 -7.10
#